data_AF-A0A2V6VS54-F1
#
_entry.id   AF-A0A2V6VS54-F1
#
_cell.length_a   1.000
_cell.length_b   1.000
_cell.length_c   1.000
_cell.angle_alpha   90.00
_cell.angle_beta   90.00
_cell.angle_gamma   90.00
#
_symmetry.space_group_name_H-M   'P 1'
#
loop_
_entity.id
_entity.type
_entity.pdbx_description
1 polymer ?
#
loop_
_entity_poly.entity_id
_entity_poly.type
_entity_poly.pdbx_seq_one_letter_code
_entity_poly.pdbx_strand_id
1 'polypeptide(L)'
;MLWRETSLNQVTVGMSKDEVLRLYPNEWTDSSGRRTNVEGMQVRSARTSDGRRLEVGEVVLNTGTNNVPYWFLFENDRLIQWGRPRDWQAVAKRNHIDLNAAPGAPR
;
A
#
# COMPACT_ATOMS: atom_id res chain seq x y z
N MET A 1 -11.64 7.60 -9.04
CA MET A 1 -12.32 6.45 -8.39
C MET A 1 -11.35 5.84 -7.38
N LEU A 2 -11.84 5.18 -6.33
CA LEU A 2 -11.03 4.52 -5.31
C LEU A 2 -11.39 3.03 -5.22
N TRP A 3 -10.44 2.23 -4.75
CA TRP A 3 -10.66 0.81 -4.46
C TRP A 3 -11.47 0.64 -3.18
N ARG A 4 -12.30 -0.41 -3.12
CA ARG A 4 -13.05 -0.73 -1.89
C ARG A 4 -12.15 -1.42 -0.88
N GLU A 5 -12.36 -1.14 0.41
CA GLU A 5 -11.64 -1.79 1.51
C GLU A 5 -11.75 -3.34 1.46
N THR A 6 -12.87 -3.87 0.98
CA THR A 6 -13.08 -5.33 0.80
C THR A 6 -12.08 -6.00 -0.14
N SER A 7 -11.38 -5.24 -0.98
CA SER A 7 -10.28 -5.77 -1.81
C SER A 7 -9.12 -6.32 -0.99
N LEU A 8 -8.94 -5.85 0.25
CA LEU A 8 -7.92 -6.35 1.19
C LEU A 8 -8.11 -7.83 1.52
N ASN A 9 -9.30 -8.40 1.34
CA ASN A 9 -9.55 -9.83 1.53
C ASN A 9 -8.73 -10.72 0.58
N GLN A 10 -8.19 -10.14 -0.50
CA GLN A 10 -7.31 -10.82 -1.45
C GLN A 10 -5.83 -10.70 -1.06
N VAL A 11 -5.49 -9.88 -0.06
CA VAL A 11 -4.10 -9.58 0.31
C VAL A 11 -3.65 -10.52 1.42
N THR A 12 -2.58 -11.27 1.15
CA THR A 12 -1.98 -12.21 2.10
C THR A 12 -0.50 -11.91 2.28
N VAL A 13 0.00 -11.96 3.52
CA VAL A 13 1.44 -11.86 3.80
C VAL A 13 2.18 -12.98 3.06
N GLY A 14 3.28 -12.63 2.41
CA GLY A 14 4.09 -13.51 1.57
C GLY A 14 3.82 -13.38 0.06
N MET A 15 2.72 -12.72 -0.34
CA MET A 15 2.45 -12.39 -1.74
C MET A 15 3.60 -11.57 -2.34
N SER A 16 3.86 -11.78 -3.63
CA SER A 16 4.82 -10.95 -4.35
C SER A 16 4.30 -9.52 -4.48
N LYS A 17 5.23 -8.57 -4.53
CA LYS A 17 4.92 -7.16 -4.76
C LYS A 17 4.10 -6.96 -6.04
N ASP A 18 4.44 -7.66 -7.12
CA ASP A 18 3.72 -7.59 -8.39
C ASP A 18 2.27 -8.08 -8.28
N GLU A 19 2.02 -9.15 -7.51
CA GLU A 19 0.65 -9.62 -7.24
C GLU A 19 -0.16 -8.55 -6.50
N VAL A 20 0.42 -7.93 -5.48
CA VAL A 20 -0.25 -6.87 -4.71
C VAL A 20 -0.50 -5.64 -5.59
N LEU A 21 0.45 -5.23 -6.42
CA LEU A 21 0.29 -4.09 -7.34
C LEU A 21 -0.82 -4.33 -8.37
N ARG A 22 -1.00 -5.57 -8.82
CA ARG A 22 -2.08 -5.96 -9.74
C ARG A 22 -3.47 -5.87 -9.11
N LEU A 23 -3.59 -5.92 -7.78
CA LEU A 23 -4.85 -5.69 -7.09
C LEU A 23 -5.25 -4.21 -7.07
N TYR A 24 -4.29 -3.31 -7.21
CA TYR A 24 -4.47 -1.86 -7.10
C TYR A 24 -3.89 -1.09 -8.30
N PRO A 25 -4.32 -1.39 -9.53
CA PRO A 25 -3.84 -0.67 -10.72
C PRO A 25 -4.31 0.79 -10.71
N ASN A 26 -3.59 1.64 -11.43
CA ASN A 26 -3.96 3.05 -11.63
C ASN A 26 -5.08 3.23 -12.68
N GLU A 27 -5.49 2.15 -13.34
CA GLU A 27 -6.54 2.13 -14.35
C GLU A 27 -7.46 0.93 -14.10
N TRP A 28 -8.77 1.16 -14.17
CA TRP A 28 -9.78 0.10 -14.12
C TRP A 28 -10.58 0.10 -15.42
N THR A 29 -10.77 -1.09 -15.98
CA THR A 29 -11.61 -1.29 -17.16
C THR A 29 -12.93 -1.91 -16.69
N ASP A 30 -14.04 -1.24 -16.97
CA ASP A 30 -15.36 -1.77 -16.65
C ASP A 30 -15.80 -2.87 -17.65
N SER A 31 -16.94 -3.49 -17.39
CA SER A 31 -17.51 -4.53 -18.24
C SER A 31 -17.88 -4.07 -19.65
N SER A 32 -17.97 -2.76 -19.89
CA SER A 32 -18.19 -2.17 -21.23
C SER A 32 -16.89 -1.92 -21.99
N GLY A 33 -15.73 -2.21 -21.39
CA GLY A 33 -14.42 -1.94 -21.95
C GLY A 33 -13.95 -0.50 -21.76
N ARG A 34 -14.68 0.31 -20.99
CA ARG A 34 -14.30 1.70 -20.72
C ARG A 34 -13.23 1.74 -19.64
N ARG A 35 -12.11 2.39 -19.96
CA ARG A 35 -11.01 2.64 -19.04
C ARG A 35 -11.27 3.89 -18.22
N THR A 36 -11.04 3.80 -16.92
CA THR A 36 -11.18 4.91 -15.97
C THR A 36 -9.95 4.97 -15.07
N ASN A 37 -9.45 6.19 -14.85
CA ASN A 37 -8.35 6.41 -13.90
C ASN A 37 -8.83 6.18 -12.46
N VAL A 38 -8.08 5.36 -11.74
CA VAL A 38 -8.31 5.03 -10.33
C VAL A 38 -7.04 5.37 -9.57
N GLU A 39 -7.17 5.81 -8.32
CA GLU A 39 -5.99 5.96 -7.46
C GLU A 39 -5.48 4.56 -7.08
N GLY A 40 -4.47 4.09 -7.81
CA GLY A 40 -3.82 2.82 -7.56
C GLY A 40 -2.69 2.93 -6.54
N MET A 41 -2.05 1.80 -6.26
CA MET A 41 -0.98 1.73 -5.27
C MET A 41 0.24 2.52 -5.73
N GLN A 42 0.76 3.34 -4.82
CA GLN A 42 1.97 4.12 -4.97
C GLN A 42 3.07 3.47 -4.14
N VAL A 43 4.23 3.19 -4.73
CA VAL A 43 5.35 2.57 -4.01
C VAL A 43 6.50 3.55 -3.89
N ARG A 44 7.08 3.62 -2.68
CA ARG A 44 8.35 4.30 -2.43
C ARG A 44 9.36 3.36 -1.79
N SER A 45 10.63 3.52 -2.12
CA SER A 45 11.71 2.87 -1.39
C SER A 45 11.92 3.56 -0.04
N ALA A 46 12.13 2.76 1.00
CA ALA A 46 12.54 3.19 2.32
C ALA A 46 13.86 2.49 2.69
N ARG A 47 14.74 3.19 3.39
CA ARG A 47 15.93 2.58 4.01
C ARG A 47 15.75 2.56 5.51
N THR A 48 16.09 1.45 6.10
CA THR A 48 16.14 1.31 7.55
C THR A 48 17.49 1.83 8.06
N SER A 49 17.58 2.15 9.36
CA SER A 49 18.85 2.62 9.95
C SER A 49 19.98 1.59 9.90
N ASP A 50 19.65 0.31 9.84
CA ASP A 50 20.59 -0.82 9.68
C ASP A 50 20.93 -1.12 8.20
N GLY A 51 20.47 -0.30 7.25
CA GLY A 51 20.84 -0.39 5.84
C GLY A 51 20.01 -1.38 5.02
N ARG A 52 18.97 -2.00 5.60
CA ARG A 52 18.00 -2.80 4.83
C ARG A 52 17.19 -1.90 3.91
N ARG A 53 16.86 -2.45 2.74
CA ARG A 53 15.99 -1.81 1.77
C ARG A 53 14.60 -2.39 1.90
N LEU A 54 13.67 -1.54 2.30
CA LEU A 54 12.25 -1.84 2.34
C LEU A 54 11.54 -1.03 1.27
N GLU A 55 10.32 -1.40 0.95
CA GLU A 55 9.45 -0.58 0.12
C GLU A 55 8.10 -0.43 0.81
N VAL A 56 7.54 0.77 0.72
CA VAL A 56 6.27 1.13 1.31
C VAL A 56 5.30 1.43 0.16
N GLY A 57 4.32 0.55 -0.01
CA GLY A 57 3.18 0.75 -0.89
C GLY A 57 2.04 1.43 -0.14
N GLU A 58 1.35 2.35 -0.81
CA GLU A 58 0.26 3.14 -0.22
C GLU A 58 -0.91 3.19 -1.19
N VAL A 59 -2.11 2.98 -0.69
CA VAL A 59 -3.35 3.11 -1.48
C VAL A 59 -4.47 3.63 -0.60
N VAL A 60 -5.25 4.57 -1.12
CA VAL A 60 -6.44 5.07 -0.43
C VAL A 60 -7.61 4.16 -0.74
N LEU A 61 -8.18 3.54 0.29
CA LEU A 61 -9.32 2.64 0.17
C LEU A 61 -10.60 3.29 0.70
N ASN A 62 -11.69 3.11 -0.03
CA ASN A 62 -13.02 3.53 0.37
C ASN A 62 -13.66 2.45 1.25
N THR A 63 -14.01 2.81 2.48
CA THR A 63 -14.64 1.95 3.51
C THR A 63 -16.16 1.97 3.45
N GLY A 64 -16.75 2.66 2.46
CA GLY A 64 -18.17 2.99 2.37
C GLY A 64 -18.55 4.30 3.07
N THR A 65 -17.80 4.72 4.10
CA THR A 65 -18.06 5.97 4.85
C THR A 65 -16.90 6.96 4.77
N ASN A 66 -15.67 6.45 4.72
CA ASN A 66 -14.45 7.25 4.69
C ASN A 66 -13.45 6.70 3.68
N ASN A 67 -12.52 7.56 3.28
CA ASN A 67 -11.33 7.20 2.50
C ASN A 67 -10.15 7.05 3.47
N VAL A 68 -9.53 5.87 3.51
CA VAL A 68 -8.48 5.54 4.48
C VAL A 68 -7.21 5.13 3.73
N PRO A 69 -6.05 5.77 3.99
CA PRO A 69 -4.80 5.39 3.37
C PRO A 69 -4.23 4.12 4.03
N TYR A 70 -4.18 3.01 3.30
CA TYR A 70 -3.55 1.78 3.76
C TYR A 70 -2.09 1.73 3.35
N TRP A 71 -1.25 1.13 4.19
CA TRP A 71 0.17 0.91 3.91
C TRP A 71 0.50 -0.57 3.76
N PHE A 72 1.50 -0.85 2.95
CA PHE A 72 1.99 -2.18 2.60
C PHE A 72 3.50 -2.14 2.65
N LEU A 73 4.10 -3.02 3.45
CA LEU A 73 5.53 -3.11 3.62
C LEU A 73 6.05 -4.32 2.84
N PHE A 74 6.96 -4.05 1.92
CA PHE A 74 7.63 -5.07 1.11
C PHE A 74 9.09 -5.17 1.49
N GLU A 75 9.58 -6.41 1.49
CA GLU A 75 10.99 -6.74 1.60
C GLU A 75 11.29 -7.89 0.65
N ASN A 76 12.39 -7.78 -0.12
CA ASN A 76 12.79 -8.78 -1.12
C ASN A 76 11.62 -9.15 -2.06
N ASP A 77 10.93 -8.14 -2.57
CA ASP A 77 9.74 -8.25 -3.45
C ASP A 77 8.57 -9.05 -2.87
N ARG A 78 8.51 -9.22 -1.54
CA ARG A 78 7.41 -9.88 -0.85
C ARG A 78 6.75 -8.98 0.18
N LEU A 79 5.43 -9.08 0.27
CA LEU A 79 4.64 -8.41 1.28
C LEU A 79 4.93 -9.04 2.64
N ILE A 80 5.54 -8.29 3.56
CA ILE A 80 5.85 -8.77 4.91
C ILE A 80 4.81 -8.30 5.94
N GLN A 81 4.16 -7.16 5.69
CA GLN A 81 3.12 -6.63 6.56
C GLN A 81 2.29 -5.56 5.84
N TRP A 82 1.05 -5.34 6.26
CA TRP A 82 0.23 -4.21 5.82
C TRP A 82 -0.71 -3.79 6.95
N GLY A 83 -1.29 -2.59 6.88
CA GLY A 83 -2.18 -2.11 7.92
C GLY A 83 -2.78 -0.73 7.70
N ARG A 84 -3.49 -0.26 8.73
CA ARG A 84 -4.12 1.08 8.76
C ARG A 84 -3.10 2.14 9.21
N PRO A 85 -3.35 3.45 8.96
CA PRO A 85 -2.44 4.52 9.36
C PRO A 85 -2.05 4.49 10.83
N ARG A 86 -3.00 4.17 11.71
CA ARG A 86 -2.79 4.08 13.17
C ARG A 86 -1.74 3.04 13.57
N ASP A 87 -1.54 2.01 12.76
CA ASP A 87 -0.61 0.91 13.03
C ASP A 87 0.80 1.25 12.53
N TRP A 88 0.93 2.28 11.68
CA TRP A 88 2.19 2.63 11.01
C TRP A 88 3.30 2.96 12.00
N GLN A 89 3.01 3.78 13.02
CA GLN A 89 4.03 4.28 13.94
C GLN A 89 4.75 3.14 14.67
N ALA A 90 4.02 2.11 15.08
CA ALA A 90 4.59 0.94 15.75
C ALA A 90 5.47 0.11 14.78
N VAL A 91 5.03 -0.05 13.53
CA VAL A 91 5.76 -0.82 12.51
C VAL A 91 7.00 -0.08 12.02
N ALA A 92 6.91 1.23 11.77
CA ALA A 92 8.02 2.06 11.38
C ALA A 92 9.12 2.03 12.44
N LYS A 93 8.75 2.15 13.73
CA LYS A 93 9.68 2.01 14.84
C LYS A 93 10.34 0.63 14.89
N ARG A 94 9.56 -0.45 14.74
CA ARG A 94 10.07 -1.84 14.77
C ARG A 94 11.05 -2.14 13.62
N ASN A 95 10.80 -1.57 12.46
CA ASN A 95 11.63 -1.78 11.26
C ASN A 95 12.65 -0.67 11.05
N HIS A 96 12.82 0.25 12.02
CA HIS A 96 13.74 1.39 11.91
C HIS A 96 13.57 2.22 10.62
N ILE A 97 12.34 2.37 10.15
CA ILE A 97 11.99 3.17 8.98
C ILE A 97 11.91 4.64 9.41
N ASP A 98 12.49 5.54 8.62
CA ASP A 98 12.34 6.99 8.84
C ASP A 98 10.84 7.37 8.86
N LEU A 99 10.41 8.07 9.92
CA LEU A 99 9.01 8.46 10.11
C LEU A 99 8.51 9.45 9.05
N ASN A 100 9.41 10.12 8.31
CA ASN A 100 9.04 10.90 7.13
C ASN A 100 8.50 10.01 5.98
N ALA A 101 8.69 8.68 6.07
CA ALA A 101 8.06 7.70 5.20
C ALA A 101 6.66 7.28 5.67
N ALA A 102 5.92 8.15 6.37
CA ALA A 102 4.56 7.86 6.84
C ALA A 102 3.47 7.97 5.76
N PRO A 103 2.43 7.12 5.80
CA PRO A 103 1.30 7.19 4.88
C PRO A 103 0.60 8.53 4.90
N GLY A 104 0.49 9.15 3.72
CA GLY A 104 -0.13 10.46 3.55
C GLY A 104 0.77 11.66 3.86
N ALA A 105 2.07 11.47 4.11
CA ALA A 105 3.01 12.58 4.13
C ALA A 105 3.03 13.28 2.76
N PRO A 106 2.95 14.63 2.70
CA PRO A 106 3.07 15.35 1.44
C PRO A 106 4.39 15.01 0.75
N ARG A 107 4.30 14.72 -0.55
CA ARG A 107 5.44 14.44 -1.42
C ARG A 107 6.29 15.67 -1.66
#